data_AF-A0A5C6CN47-F1
#
_entry.id   AF-A0A5C6CN47-F1
#
_cell.length_a   1.000
_cell.length_b   1.000
_cell.length_c   1.000
_cell.angle_alpha   90.00
_cell.angle_beta   90.00
_cell.angle_gamma   90.00
#
_symmetry.space_group_name_H-M   'P 1'
#
loop_
_entity.id
_entity.type
_entity.pdbx_description
1 polymer ?
#
loop_
_entity_poly.entity_id
_entity_poly.type
_entity_poly.pdbx_seq_one_letter_code
_entity_poly.pdbx_strand_id
1 'polypeptide(L)'
;MGSSGTGQAVKSWCIHVPMENVVTRKKKILCGSFIAFLLVVLFAYVAASVALDRFSRRLMSELVTKAETRGIGLSQPSFESARLSPFLSPIWSGIAAKLSRSPDESSSEWDLQADRATLHWKFDNRAFLIARGVTLFDISAGPRGREMTDRQIIVDHISYQIPFDLWHPKSVIPALLQEFEQLSSEGTTSWPLGIDGVIVCKVKSKPVELDLEVVQRGNVNSLALMEEGVASLSDLFEDKLTETEVELIASYPLRAARLLQIKDTAESTSTKANQKDSSVPQDAYRHVLWSYLLTQAYDAKFAEEVGNAHETGDTGNTEAEREMDLHNNSIGRKYAKQGIKQAGVLKQLMSDPEVQHAP
;
A
#
# COMPACT_ATOMS: atom_id res chain seq x y z
N MET A 1 99.32 69.69 17.42
CA MET A 1 98.39 70.02 16.30
C MET A 1 97.96 68.71 15.66
N GLY A 2 96.66 68.52 15.42
CA GLY A 2 96.07 67.33 14.78
C GLY A 2 95.51 66.33 15.80
N SER A 3 94.23 66.40 16.19
CA SER A 3 93.00 65.92 15.48
C SER A 3 92.84 64.39 15.64
N SER A 4 91.89 63.90 16.44
CA SER A 4 90.43 63.80 16.17
C SER A 4 90.05 62.36 15.79
N GLY A 5 88.96 61.86 16.36
CA GLY A 5 88.12 60.87 15.66
C GLY A 5 87.90 59.54 16.38
N THR A 6 87.21 59.56 17.52
CA THR A 6 86.47 58.41 18.06
C THR A 6 85.18 58.22 17.26
N GLY A 7 85.09 57.13 16.49
CA GLY A 7 83.87 56.71 15.78
C GLY A 7 83.73 55.19 15.83
N GLN A 8 83.08 54.67 16.87
CA GLN A 8 82.74 53.25 16.99
C GLN A 8 81.44 52.99 16.21
N ALA A 9 81.56 52.40 15.02
CA ALA A 9 80.43 51.98 14.21
C ALA A 9 79.89 50.62 14.70
N VAL A 10 78.67 50.63 15.25
CA VAL A 10 77.89 49.42 15.55
C VAL A 10 77.37 48.84 14.23
N LYS A 11 77.97 47.74 13.76
CA LYS A 11 77.45 46.97 12.61
C LYS A 11 76.25 46.14 13.05
N SER A 12 75.05 46.63 12.78
CA SER A 12 73.80 45.86 12.83
C SER A 12 73.80 44.78 11.74
N TRP A 13 73.87 43.51 12.12
CA TRP A 13 73.63 42.37 11.23
C TRP A 13 72.12 42.16 11.07
N CYS A 14 71.53 42.71 10.01
CA CYS A 14 70.17 42.34 9.60
C CYS A 14 70.22 40.97 8.90
N ILE A 15 69.87 39.90 9.63
CA ILE A 15 69.63 38.58 9.06
C ILE A 15 68.29 38.65 8.30
N HIS A 16 68.34 38.79 6.98
CA HIS A 16 67.18 38.62 6.11
C HIS A 16 66.84 37.13 6.02
N VAL A 17 65.93 36.67 6.87
CA VAL A 17 65.33 35.33 6.73
C VAL A 17 64.25 35.41 5.65
N PRO A 18 64.32 34.63 4.56
CA PRO A 18 63.31 34.66 3.50
C PRO A 18 61.97 34.12 4.03
N MET A 19 61.00 35.01 4.25
CA MET A 19 59.65 34.67 4.75
C MET A 19 58.79 33.87 3.74
N GLU A 20 59.20 33.76 2.47
CA GLU A 20 58.40 33.16 1.40
C GLU A 20 58.22 31.63 1.54
N ASN A 21 59.12 30.93 2.22
CA ASN A 21 59.08 29.47 2.37
C ASN A 21 58.23 28.96 3.55
N VAL A 22 57.88 29.82 4.51
CA VAL A 22 57.09 29.41 5.69
C VAL A 22 55.60 29.35 5.37
N VAL A 23 55.10 30.24 4.52
CA VAL A 23 53.69 30.31 4.12
C VAL A 23 53.30 29.11 3.25
N THR A 24 54.18 28.67 2.35
CA THR A 24 53.94 27.52 1.46
C THR A 24 53.92 26.19 2.24
N ARG A 25 54.76 26.04 3.28
CA ARG A 25 54.78 24.85 4.12
C ARG A 25 53.53 24.72 5.00
N LYS A 26 53.04 25.82 5.58
CA LYS A 26 51.78 25.83 6.35
C LYS A 26 50.57 25.50 5.49
N LYS A 27 50.48 26.03 4.26
CA LYS A 27 49.41 25.70 3.31
C LYS A 27 49.42 24.22 2.91
N LYS A 28 50.60 23.62 2.70
CA LYS A 28 50.74 22.19 2.39
C LYS A 28 50.30 21.29 3.55
N ILE A 29 50.63 21.65 4.79
CA ILE A 29 50.19 20.89 5.98
C ILE A 29 48.68 21.00 6.17
N LEU A 30 48.11 22.20 6.06
CA LEU A 30 46.67 22.41 6.17
C LEU A 30 45.89 21.65 5.09
N CYS A 31 46.38 21.67 3.84
CA CYS A 31 45.80 20.93 2.72
C CYS A 31 45.90 19.41 2.93
N GLY A 32 47.06 18.91 3.40
CA GLY A 32 47.24 17.50 3.72
C GLY A 32 46.30 17.03 4.83
N SER A 33 46.15 17.81 5.92
CA SER A 33 45.23 17.50 7.01
C SER A 33 43.77 17.52 6.57
N PHE A 34 43.39 18.45 5.70
CA PHE A 34 42.03 18.52 5.15
C PHE A 34 41.71 17.31 4.26
N ILE A 35 42.64 16.91 3.39
CA ILE A 35 42.49 15.70 2.56
C ILE A 35 42.39 14.45 3.44
N ALA A 36 43.24 14.32 4.45
CA ALA A 36 43.19 13.20 5.38
C ALA A 36 41.85 13.14 6.14
N PHE A 37 41.33 14.28 6.59
CA PHE A 37 40.02 14.39 7.20
C PHE A 37 38.91 13.94 6.25
N LEU A 38 38.91 14.41 5.00
CA LEU A 38 37.94 13.98 3.98
C LEU A 38 37.99 12.47 3.73
N LEU A 39 39.18 11.86 3.70
CA LEU A 39 39.34 10.42 3.54
C LEU A 39 38.79 9.64 4.73
N VAL A 40 38.98 10.12 5.96
CA VAL A 40 38.41 9.50 7.17
C VAL A 40 36.89 9.60 7.16
N VAL A 41 36.34 10.76 6.81
CA VAL A 41 34.88 10.95 6.68
C VAL A 41 34.31 10.02 5.61
N LEU A 42 34.96 9.91 4.45
CA LEU A 42 34.56 9.01 3.38
C LEU A 42 34.62 7.54 3.82
N PHE A 43 35.71 7.11 4.48
CA PHE A 43 35.86 5.75 4.98
C PHE A 43 34.79 5.40 6.03
N ALA A 44 34.53 6.31 6.98
CA ALA A 44 33.48 6.15 7.99
C ALA A 44 32.09 6.03 7.33
N TYR A 45 31.80 6.85 6.32
CA TYR A 45 30.55 6.79 5.55
C TYR A 45 30.37 5.44 4.83
N VAL A 46 31.42 4.94 4.17
CA VAL A 46 31.41 3.63 3.51
C VAL A 46 31.20 2.51 4.53
N ALA A 47 31.95 2.52 5.64
CA ALA A 47 31.84 1.51 6.69
C ALA A 47 30.43 1.49 7.31
N ALA A 48 29.84 2.66 7.58
CA ALA A 48 28.49 2.79 8.11
C ALA A 48 27.42 2.27 7.13
N SER A 49 27.60 2.49 5.82
CA SER A 49 26.72 1.94 4.78
C SER A 49 26.79 0.41 4.72
N VAL A 50 27.99 -0.18 4.81
CA VAL A 50 28.15 -1.65 4.87
C VAL A 50 27.52 -2.24 6.13
N ALA A 51 27.66 -1.55 7.28
CA ALA A 51 27.02 -1.97 8.52
C ALA A 51 25.49 -1.92 8.43
N LEU A 52 24.93 -0.86 7.80
CA LEU A 52 23.50 -0.72 7.57
C LEU A 52 22.94 -1.85 6.71
N ASP A 53 23.61 -2.24 5.62
CA ASP A 53 23.18 -3.37 4.78
C ASP A 53 23.08 -4.67 5.58
N ARG A 54 24.15 -5.04 6.31
CA ARG A 54 24.15 -6.26 7.14
C ARG A 54 23.07 -6.23 8.21
N PHE A 55 22.91 -5.09 8.88
CA PHE A 55 21.88 -4.91 9.90
C PHE A 55 20.47 -5.04 9.31
N SER A 56 20.24 -4.43 8.15
CA SER A 56 18.94 -4.48 7.45
C SER A 56 18.57 -5.91 7.05
N ARG A 57 19.51 -6.70 6.51
CA ARG A 57 19.26 -8.12 6.16
C ARG A 57 18.88 -8.94 7.39
N ARG A 58 19.55 -8.70 8.52
CA ARG A 58 19.23 -9.36 9.79
C ARG A 58 17.84 -8.96 10.30
N LEU A 59 17.49 -7.67 10.23
CA LEU A 59 16.17 -7.19 10.62
C LEU A 59 15.07 -7.78 9.74
N MET A 60 15.29 -7.93 8.42
CA MET A 60 14.31 -8.56 7.53
C MET A 60 14.01 -10.01 7.91
N SER A 61 15.03 -10.80 8.25
CA SER A 61 14.80 -12.16 8.75
C SER A 61 14.00 -12.20 10.05
N GLU A 62 14.25 -11.26 10.97
CA GLU A 62 13.47 -11.13 12.20
C GLU A 62 12.03 -10.68 11.93
N LEU A 63 11.84 -9.77 10.97
CA LEU A 63 10.53 -9.28 10.55
C LEU A 63 9.69 -10.41 9.96
N VAL A 64 10.25 -11.25 9.08
CA VAL A 64 9.59 -12.44 8.52
C VAL A 64 9.09 -13.34 9.63
N THR A 65 10.00 -13.73 10.54
CA THR A 65 9.66 -14.64 11.65
C THR A 65 8.53 -14.06 12.50
N LYS A 66 8.56 -12.77 12.81
CA LYS A 66 7.52 -12.11 13.62
C LYS A 66 6.21 -11.91 12.85
N ALA A 67 6.27 -11.62 11.57
CA ALA A 67 5.11 -11.50 10.70
C ALA A 67 4.35 -12.84 10.64
N GLU A 68 5.08 -13.95 10.44
CA GLU A 68 4.50 -15.30 10.41
C GLU A 68 3.81 -15.65 11.74
N THR A 69 4.39 -15.29 12.89
CA THR A 69 3.73 -15.51 14.20
C THR A 69 2.43 -14.74 14.40
N ARG A 70 2.16 -13.74 13.54
CA ARG A 70 0.93 -12.95 13.51
C ARG A 70 0.02 -13.30 12.34
N GLY A 71 0.29 -14.40 11.63
CA GLY A 71 -0.49 -14.81 10.46
C GLY A 71 -0.20 -13.99 9.20
N ILE A 72 0.75 -13.04 9.23
CA ILE A 72 1.15 -12.28 8.05
C ILE A 72 2.21 -13.11 7.32
N GLY A 73 1.83 -13.68 6.18
CA GLY A 73 2.77 -14.42 5.34
C GLY A 73 3.66 -13.46 4.55
N LEU A 74 4.83 -13.14 5.10
CA LEU A 74 5.86 -12.34 4.45
C LEU A 74 6.97 -13.28 3.97
N SER A 75 7.10 -13.46 2.65
CA SER A 75 8.13 -14.34 2.09
C SER A 75 9.05 -13.61 1.11
N GLN A 76 10.27 -14.12 0.99
CA GLN A 76 11.29 -13.63 0.06
C GLN A 76 11.59 -12.12 0.17
N PRO A 77 11.61 -11.47 1.35
CA PRO A 77 11.94 -10.06 1.41
C PRO A 77 13.39 -9.84 0.98
N SER A 78 13.59 -8.90 0.09
CA SER A 78 14.88 -8.56 -0.46
C SER A 78 14.97 -7.07 -0.76
N PHE A 79 16.19 -6.59 -0.89
CA PHE A 79 16.50 -5.25 -1.37
C PHE A 79 17.84 -5.30 -2.09
N GLU A 80 18.00 -4.48 -3.13
CA GLU A 80 19.23 -4.41 -3.92
C GLU A 80 20.37 -3.77 -3.13
N SER A 81 20.09 -2.67 -2.42
CA SER A 81 21.09 -2.00 -1.59
C SER A 81 20.49 -1.23 -0.43
N ALA A 82 21.27 -1.09 0.65
CA ALA A 82 21.01 -0.18 1.75
C ALA A 82 22.20 0.77 1.94
N ARG A 83 21.93 2.08 2.02
CA ARG A 83 22.96 3.13 2.11
C ARG A 83 22.50 4.24 3.04
N LEU A 84 23.44 5.04 3.52
CA LEU A 84 23.12 6.26 4.28
C LEU A 84 23.08 7.47 3.33
N SER A 85 22.10 8.35 3.52
CA SER A 85 22.10 9.66 2.87
C SER A 85 23.21 10.56 3.45
N PRO A 86 23.54 11.70 2.82
CA PRO A 86 24.44 12.70 3.41
C PRO A 86 23.97 13.24 4.77
N PHE A 87 22.67 13.11 5.06
CA PHE A 87 22.05 13.49 6.34
C PHE A 87 21.86 12.29 7.27
N LEU A 88 22.61 11.21 7.04
CA LEU A 88 22.61 9.95 7.79
C LEU A 88 21.28 9.19 7.76
N SER A 89 20.31 9.55 6.91
CA SER A 89 19.06 8.80 6.78
C SER A 89 19.29 7.46 6.04
N PRO A 90 18.85 6.31 6.59
CA PRO A 90 18.86 5.04 5.88
C PRO A 90 17.99 5.12 4.62
N ILE A 91 18.54 4.62 3.51
CA ILE A 91 17.88 4.48 2.22
C ILE A 91 18.00 3.02 1.79
N TRP A 92 16.89 2.38 1.47
CA TRP A 92 16.82 1.07 0.82
C TRP A 92 16.31 1.25 -0.61
N SER A 93 16.89 0.52 -1.55
CA SER A 93 16.49 0.55 -2.97
C SER A 93 16.16 -0.84 -3.48
N GLY A 94 15.24 -0.91 -4.45
CA GLY A 94 14.84 -2.16 -5.11
C GLY A 94 14.29 -3.17 -4.12
N ILE A 95 13.36 -2.73 -3.27
CA ILE A 95 12.72 -3.58 -2.25
C ILE A 95 11.73 -4.48 -2.95
N ALA A 96 11.75 -5.76 -2.63
CA ALA A 96 10.76 -6.72 -3.11
C ALA A 96 10.37 -7.69 -1.98
N ALA A 97 9.10 -8.05 -1.90
CA ALA A 97 8.61 -9.05 -0.96
C ALA A 97 7.30 -9.65 -1.46
N LYS A 98 6.99 -10.87 -1.03
CA LYS A 98 5.68 -11.48 -1.25
C LYS A 98 4.87 -11.45 0.03
N LEU A 99 3.64 -10.98 -0.06
CA LEU A 99 2.71 -10.84 1.05
C LEU A 99 1.54 -11.81 0.88
N SER A 100 1.07 -12.41 1.96
CA SER A 100 -0.09 -13.30 1.96
C SER A 100 -0.79 -13.21 3.31
N ARG A 101 -2.10 -13.43 3.33
CA ARG A 101 -2.92 -13.32 4.54
C ARG A 101 -2.76 -14.51 5.49
N SER A 102 -2.21 -15.63 5.00
CA SER A 102 -1.84 -16.80 5.80
C SER A 102 -0.77 -17.60 5.05
N PRO A 103 0.25 -18.14 5.74
CA PRO A 103 1.26 -19.00 5.12
C PRO A 103 0.70 -20.28 4.49
N ASP A 104 -0.45 -20.77 5.01
CA ASP A 104 -1.04 -22.07 4.66
C ASP A 104 -2.31 -21.97 3.79
N GLU A 105 -2.82 -20.76 3.50
CA GLU A 105 -3.96 -20.61 2.61
C GLU A 105 -3.54 -20.30 1.17
N SER A 106 -4.24 -20.90 0.22
CA SER A 106 -4.17 -20.55 -1.21
C SER A 106 -4.85 -19.20 -1.53
N SER A 107 -5.02 -18.34 -0.53
CA SER A 107 -5.66 -17.02 -0.67
C SER A 107 -4.66 -16.00 -1.22
N SER A 108 -5.20 -14.91 -1.79
CA SER A 108 -4.51 -13.88 -2.56
C SER A 108 -3.12 -13.54 -2.03
N GLU A 109 -2.10 -13.81 -2.85
CA GLU A 109 -0.72 -13.41 -2.60
C GLU A 109 -0.47 -12.09 -3.31
N TRP A 110 0.35 -11.22 -2.76
CA TRP A 110 0.73 -9.95 -3.37
C TRP A 110 2.24 -9.91 -3.58
N ASP A 111 2.67 -9.53 -4.78
CA ASP A 111 4.06 -9.16 -5.03
C ASP A 111 4.22 -7.66 -4.78
N LEU A 112 4.89 -7.33 -3.68
CA LEU A 112 5.24 -5.97 -3.29
C LEU A 112 6.59 -5.63 -3.91
N GLN A 113 6.64 -4.53 -4.64
CA GLN A 113 7.87 -3.92 -5.13
C GLN A 113 7.90 -2.46 -4.67
N ALA A 114 9.07 -1.94 -4.32
CA ALA A 114 9.26 -0.53 -4.06
C ALA A 114 10.65 -0.07 -4.54
N ASP A 115 10.68 0.97 -5.36
CA ASP A 115 11.93 1.52 -5.89
C ASP A 115 12.85 2.00 -4.78
N ARG A 116 12.28 2.68 -3.79
CA ARG A 116 13.03 3.29 -2.70
C ARG A 116 12.21 3.43 -1.43
N ALA A 117 12.81 3.12 -0.29
CA ALA A 117 12.34 3.54 1.03
C ALA A 117 13.42 4.36 1.76
N THR A 118 13.02 5.42 2.45
CA THR A 118 13.92 6.28 3.25
C THR A 118 13.34 6.45 4.64
N LEU A 119 14.18 6.33 5.68
CA LEU A 119 13.79 6.60 7.05
C LEU A 119 14.37 7.94 7.53
N HIS A 120 13.50 8.91 7.75
CA HIS A 120 13.87 10.21 8.33
C HIS A 120 13.49 10.26 9.81
N TRP A 121 14.47 10.27 10.71
CA TRP A 121 14.18 10.47 12.13
C TRP A 121 14.08 11.96 12.49
N LYS A 122 13.28 12.24 13.51
CA LYS A 122 13.22 13.53 14.21
C LYS A 122 13.69 13.34 15.66
N PHE A 123 14.14 14.43 16.30
CA PHE A 123 14.64 14.40 17.68
C PHE A 123 13.54 14.20 18.74
N ASP A 124 12.28 14.00 18.33
CA ASP A 124 11.10 13.88 19.18
C ASP A 124 10.57 12.42 19.25
N ASN A 125 11.44 11.44 19.08
CA ASN A 125 11.11 10.00 19.06
C ASN A 125 10.10 9.61 17.96
N ARG A 126 10.11 10.34 16.85
CA ARG A 126 9.33 10.00 15.65
C ARG A 126 10.26 9.79 14.47
N ALA A 127 9.88 8.88 13.59
CA ALA A 127 10.50 8.75 12.28
C ALA A 127 9.43 8.75 11.18
N PHE A 128 9.83 9.17 9.99
CA PHE A 128 9.02 9.14 8.78
C PHE A 128 9.62 8.10 7.86
N LEU A 129 8.87 7.02 7.63
CA LEU A 129 9.15 6.07 6.58
C LEU A 129 8.54 6.61 5.30
N ILE A 130 9.38 6.95 4.34
CA ILE A 130 8.95 7.43 3.03
C ILE A 130 9.26 6.35 2.01
N ALA A 131 8.25 5.80 1.36
CA ALA A 131 8.41 4.88 0.23
C ALA A 131 7.99 5.56 -1.08
N ARG A 132 8.63 5.17 -2.18
CA ARG A 132 8.34 5.67 -3.53
C ARG A 132 8.35 4.54 -4.54
N GLY A 133 7.56 4.71 -5.60
CA GLY A 133 7.43 3.72 -6.67
C GLY A 133 7.02 2.37 -6.10
N VAL A 134 6.03 2.37 -5.21
CA VAL A 134 5.51 1.15 -4.60
C VAL A 134 4.48 0.55 -5.55
N THR A 135 4.59 -0.73 -5.84
CA THR A 135 3.61 -1.46 -6.61
C THR A 135 3.25 -2.76 -5.91
N LEU A 136 1.96 -3.02 -5.76
CA LEU A 136 1.44 -4.30 -5.29
C LEU A 136 0.72 -4.98 -6.45
N PHE A 137 1.21 -6.14 -6.87
CA PHE A 137 0.54 -6.99 -7.86
C PHE A 137 -0.19 -8.12 -7.15
N ASP A 138 -1.48 -8.26 -7.39
CA ASP A 138 -2.24 -9.38 -6.85
C ASP A 138 -2.00 -10.63 -7.70
N ILE A 139 -1.60 -11.71 -7.03
CA ILE A 139 -1.29 -13.03 -7.58
C ILE A 139 -2.37 -14.00 -7.12
N SER A 140 -2.99 -14.66 -8.08
CA SER A 140 -4.01 -15.67 -7.82
C SER A 140 -3.59 -17.05 -8.36
N ALA A 141 -4.14 -18.11 -7.77
CA ALA A 141 -4.01 -19.45 -8.30
C ALA A 141 -4.86 -19.59 -9.58
N GLY A 142 -4.19 -19.71 -10.72
CA GLY A 142 -4.79 -19.97 -12.02
C GLY A 142 -4.62 -21.43 -12.48
N PRO A 143 -5.29 -21.83 -13.59
CA PRO A 143 -5.23 -23.20 -14.13
C PRO A 143 -3.83 -23.66 -14.51
N ARG A 144 -2.91 -22.73 -14.79
CA ARG A 144 -1.51 -23.00 -15.19
C ARG A 144 -0.51 -22.71 -14.06
N GLY A 145 -0.98 -22.51 -12.83
CA GLY A 145 -0.16 -22.10 -11.70
C GLY A 145 -0.49 -20.68 -11.25
N ARG A 146 0.46 -20.00 -10.61
CA ARG A 146 0.26 -18.63 -10.13
C ARG A 146 0.26 -17.66 -11.30
N GLU A 147 -0.82 -16.89 -11.45
CA GLU A 147 -0.97 -15.88 -12.49
C GLU A 147 -1.20 -14.50 -11.84
N MET A 148 -0.53 -13.48 -12.36
CA MET A 148 -0.81 -12.09 -12.00
C MET A 148 -2.24 -11.76 -12.43
N THR A 149 -3.02 -11.25 -11.50
CA THR A 149 -4.34 -10.72 -11.82
C THR A 149 -4.21 -9.35 -12.49
N ASP A 150 -5.32 -8.87 -13.04
CA ASP A 150 -5.42 -7.53 -13.59
C ASP A 150 -5.49 -6.43 -12.51
N ARG A 151 -5.41 -6.77 -11.22
CA ARG A 151 -5.47 -5.83 -10.11
C ARG A 151 -4.06 -5.46 -9.64
N GLN A 152 -3.80 -4.16 -9.62
CA GLN A 152 -2.55 -3.58 -9.18
C GLN A 152 -2.84 -2.36 -8.30
N ILE A 153 -2.01 -2.13 -7.29
CA ILE A 153 -2.00 -0.89 -6.53
C ILE A 153 -0.67 -0.21 -6.81
N ILE A 154 -0.71 0.97 -7.40
CA ILE A 154 0.47 1.74 -7.77
C ILE A 154 0.50 2.98 -6.88
N VAL A 155 1.58 3.16 -6.13
CA VAL A 155 1.71 4.25 -5.19
C VAL A 155 3.02 4.97 -5.41
N ASP A 156 2.92 6.19 -5.92
CA ASP A 156 4.07 7.04 -6.22
C ASP A 156 4.78 7.49 -4.95
N HIS A 157 3.99 7.79 -3.91
CA HIS A 157 4.49 8.26 -2.63
C HIS A 157 3.69 7.73 -1.44
N ILE A 158 4.39 7.13 -0.48
CA ILE A 158 3.86 6.81 0.84
C ILE A 158 4.71 7.53 1.88
N SER A 159 4.06 8.18 2.84
CA SER A 159 4.69 8.76 4.02
C SER A 159 4.00 8.23 5.26
N TYR A 160 4.77 7.58 6.14
CA TYR A 160 4.23 6.94 7.33
C TYR A 160 5.00 7.37 8.58
N GLN A 161 4.31 7.99 9.54
CA GLN A 161 4.94 8.50 10.75
C GLN A 161 4.94 7.44 11.86
N ILE A 162 6.10 6.85 12.11
CA ILE A 162 6.25 5.79 13.10
C ILE A 162 6.81 6.32 14.44
N PRO A 163 6.32 5.85 15.59
CA PRO A 163 7.00 6.06 16.87
C PRO A 163 8.33 5.30 16.84
N PHE A 164 9.44 5.97 17.16
CA PHE A 164 10.76 5.38 17.00
C PHE A 164 11.69 5.76 18.16
N ASP A 165 12.18 4.74 18.87
CA ASP A 165 13.23 4.88 19.87
C ASP A 165 14.58 4.47 19.27
N LEU A 166 15.49 5.44 19.15
CA LEU A 166 16.84 5.24 18.63
C LEU A 166 17.65 4.23 19.45
N TRP A 167 17.37 4.10 20.76
CA TRP A 167 18.10 3.21 21.66
C TRP A 167 17.53 1.80 21.64
N HIS A 168 16.24 1.65 21.31
CA HIS A 168 15.56 0.37 21.23
C HIS A 168 14.83 0.18 19.89
N PRO A 169 15.51 0.23 18.74
CA PRO A 169 14.86 0.25 17.43
C PRO A 169 14.03 -1.02 17.15
N LYS A 170 14.23 -2.11 17.90
CA LYS A 170 13.44 -3.34 17.77
C LYS A 170 12.08 -3.27 18.47
N SER A 171 11.88 -2.31 19.39
CA SER A 171 10.63 -2.16 20.13
C SER A 171 9.46 -1.74 19.24
N VAL A 172 9.74 -1.10 18.09
CA VAL A 172 8.71 -0.68 17.13
C VAL A 172 8.14 -1.83 16.32
N ILE A 173 8.88 -2.94 16.14
CA ILE A 173 8.51 -4.02 15.20
C ILE A 173 7.12 -4.60 15.50
N PRO A 174 6.76 -4.96 16.76
CA PRO A 174 5.42 -5.48 17.05
C PRO A 174 4.29 -4.49 16.75
N ALA A 175 4.52 -3.20 17.00
CA ALA A 175 3.53 -2.17 16.71
C ALA A 175 3.40 -1.92 15.21
N LEU A 176 4.52 -1.90 14.48
CA LEU A 176 4.52 -1.79 13.01
C LEU A 176 3.77 -2.96 12.35
N LEU A 177 3.97 -4.19 12.84
CA LEU A 177 3.24 -5.36 12.34
C LEU A 177 1.75 -5.27 12.63
N GLN A 178 1.36 -4.72 13.79
CA GLN A 178 -0.05 -4.49 14.13
C GLN A 178 -0.70 -3.46 13.19
N GLU A 179 -0.02 -2.34 12.95
CA GLU A 179 -0.54 -1.32 12.04
C GLU A 179 -0.61 -1.83 10.59
N PHE A 180 0.38 -2.63 10.16
CA PHE A 180 0.34 -3.26 8.85
C PHE A 180 -0.84 -4.24 8.74
N GLU A 181 -1.07 -5.06 9.77
CA GLU A 181 -2.22 -5.96 9.84
C GLU A 181 -3.52 -5.16 9.64
N GLN A 182 -3.73 -4.13 10.46
CA GLN A 182 -4.91 -3.25 10.41
C GLN A 182 -5.07 -2.56 9.05
N LEU A 183 -3.99 -2.04 8.47
CA LEU A 183 -4.02 -1.39 7.16
C LEU A 183 -4.35 -2.38 6.04
N SER A 184 -3.80 -3.59 6.11
CA SER A 184 -4.03 -4.63 5.09
C SER A 184 -5.41 -5.29 5.20
N SER A 185 -5.99 -5.37 6.40
CA SER A 185 -7.28 -6.04 6.65
C SER A 185 -8.46 -5.09 6.60
N GLU A 186 -8.31 -3.91 7.18
CA GLU A 186 -9.38 -2.92 7.39
C GLU A 186 -9.14 -1.64 6.58
N GLY A 187 -7.95 -1.44 6.01
CA GLY A 187 -7.61 -0.18 5.36
C GLY A 187 -7.39 0.96 6.34
N THR A 188 -7.17 0.69 7.63
CA THR A 188 -7.02 1.73 8.67
C THR A 188 -5.70 1.67 9.41
N THR A 189 -5.27 2.81 9.97
CA THR A 189 -4.04 2.94 10.76
C THR A 189 -4.22 4.00 11.84
N SER A 190 -3.70 3.74 13.03
CA SER A 190 -3.66 4.72 14.12
C SER A 190 -2.58 5.78 13.91
N TRP A 191 -1.56 5.46 13.11
CA TRP A 191 -0.47 6.37 12.81
C TRP A 191 -0.77 7.24 11.58
N PRO A 192 -0.27 8.49 11.55
CA PRO A 192 -0.42 9.36 10.39
C PRO A 192 0.16 8.71 9.13
N LEU A 193 -0.69 8.62 8.11
CA LEU A 193 -0.39 8.09 6.78
C LEU A 193 -0.68 9.17 5.74
N GLY A 194 0.26 9.38 4.82
CA GLY A 194 0.02 10.07 3.56
C GLY A 194 0.25 9.09 2.41
N ILE A 195 -0.65 9.11 1.43
CA ILE A 195 -0.58 8.28 0.23
C ILE A 195 -0.88 9.12 -0.99
N ASP A 196 -0.17 8.85 -2.08
CA ASP A 196 -0.44 9.36 -3.42
C ASP A 196 -0.28 8.16 -4.37
N GLY A 197 -1.41 7.68 -4.90
CA GLY A 197 -1.45 6.44 -5.66
C GLY A 197 -2.82 6.13 -6.22
N VAL A 198 -2.88 5.07 -7.02
CA VAL A 198 -4.07 4.59 -7.72
C VAL A 198 -4.22 3.09 -7.57
N ILE A 199 -5.46 2.61 -7.62
CA ILE A 199 -5.77 1.20 -7.88
C ILE A 199 -6.07 1.05 -9.36
N VAL A 200 -5.28 0.22 -10.03
CA VAL A 200 -5.52 -0.17 -11.42
C VAL A 200 -6.23 -1.51 -11.42
N CYS A 201 -7.39 -1.59 -12.05
CA CYS A 201 -8.11 -2.85 -12.20
C CYS A 201 -8.90 -2.92 -13.51
N LYS A 202 -9.52 -4.07 -13.80
CA LYS A 202 -10.46 -4.20 -14.92
C LYS A 202 -11.90 -4.28 -14.44
N VAL A 203 -12.75 -3.48 -15.08
CA VAL A 203 -14.21 -3.46 -14.89
C VAL A 203 -14.85 -3.56 -16.27
N LYS A 204 -15.74 -4.54 -16.50
CA LYS A 204 -16.32 -4.83 -17.82
C LYS A 204 -15.26 -4.94 -18.94
N SER A 205 -14.13 -5.58 -18.63
CA SER A 205 -12.94 -5.70 -19.51
C SER A 205 -12.23 -4.39 -19.88
N LYS A 206 -12.63 -3.25 -19.31
CA LYS A 206 -11.93 -1.96 -19.47
C LYS A 206 -10.97 -1.73 -18.30
N PRO A 207 -9.71 -1.33 -18.55
CA PRO A 207 -8.83 -0.88 -17.49
C PRO A 207 -9.37 0.42 -16.90
N VAL A 208 -9.36 0.52 -15.57
CA VAL A 208 -9.78 1.70 -14.81
C VAL A 208 -8.74 2.00 -13.75
N GLU A 209 -8.54 3.29 -13.50
CA GLU A 209 -7.67 3.82 -12.45
C GLU A 209 -8.55 4.51 -11.42
N LEU A 210 -8.36 4.18 -10.14
CA LEU A 210 -9.13 4.73 -9.03
C LEU A 210 -8.15 5.38 -8.04
N ASP A 211 -8.22 6.70 -7.90
CA ASP A 211 -7.34 7.46 -7.03
C ASP A 211 -7.55 7.09 -5.55
N LEU A 212 -6.44 6.90 -4.85
CA LEU A 212 -6.40 6.63 -3.42
C LEU A 212 -6.19 7.91 -2.63
N GLU A 213 -6.89 8.01 -1.51
CA GLU A 213 -6.68 9.07 -0.53
C GLU A 213 -6.66 8.53 0.90
N VAL A 214 -6.26 9.40 1.83
CA VAL A 214 -6.36 9.12 3.27
C VAL A 214 -7.39 10.05 3.89
N VAL A 215 -8.46 9.47 4.42
CA VAL A 215 -9.52 10.19 5.13
C VAL A 215 -9.38 9.95 6.63
N GLN A 216 -9.39 11.03 7.41
CA GLN A 216 -9.38 10.92 8.87
C GLN A 216 -10.79 10.65 9.39
N ARG A 217 -10.98 9.49 10.04
CA ARG A 217 -12.25 9.08 10.67
C ARG A 217 -12.06 9.03 12.19
N GLY A 218 -12.29 10.18 12.83
CA GLY A 218 -12.01 10.35 14.26
C GLY A 218 -10.52 10.26 14.57
N ASN A 219 -10.11 9.22 15.29
CA ASN A 219 -8.73 9.00 15.72
C ASN A 219 -7.94 8.02 14.81
N VAL A 220 -8.55 7.53 13.74
CA VAL A 220 -7.90 6.64 12.78
C VAL A 220 -7.83 7.28 11.40
N ASN A 221 -6.77 6.96 10.68
CA ASN A 221 -6.62 7.30 9.26
C ASN A 221 -7.10 6.09 8.46
N SER A 222 -7.97 6.31 7.47
CA SER A 222 -8.52 5.27 6.61
C SER A 222 -8.09 5.53 5.17
N LEU A 223 -7.66 4.48 4.48
CA LEU A 223 -7.60 4.49 3.03
C LEU A 223 -9.03 4.60 2.48
N ALA A 224 -9.20 5.43 1.46
CA ALA A 224 -10.42 5.54 0.69
C ALA A 224 -10.08 5.74 -0.79
N LEU A 225 -11.08 5.57 -1.66
CA LEU A 225 -11.02 6.04 -3.04
C LEU A 225 -11.70 7.39 -3.15
N MET A 226 -11.27 8.20 -4.11
CA MET A 226 -12.03 9.40 -4.49
C MET A 226 -13.38 8.98 -5.08
N GLU A 227 -14.47 9.46 -4.49
CA GLU A 227 -15.84 9.09 -4.87
C GLU A 227 -16.15 9.46 -6.32
N GLU A 228 -15.62 10.57 -6.83
CA GLU A 228 -15.81 10.98 -8.23
C GLU A 228 -15.25 9.94 -9.22
N GLY A 229 -14.11 9.34 -8.87
CA GLY A 229 -13.50 8.28 -9.66
C GLY A 229 -14.39 7.05 -9.73
N VAL A 230 -14.96 6.65 -8.59
CA VAL A 230 -15.89 5.50 -8.52
C VAL A 230 -17.21 5.82 -9.23
N ALA A 231 -17.78 7.00 -9.02
CA ALA A 231 -19.01 7.45 -9.67
C ALA A 231 -18.91 7.46 -11.19
N SER A 232 -17.72 7.80 -11.74
CA SER A 232 -17.47 7.77 -13.19
C SER A 232 -17.64 6.39 -13.82
N LEU A 233 -17.58 5.31 -13.02
CA LEU A 233 -17.79 3.95 -13.48
C LEU A 233 -19.27 3.58 -13.64
N SER A 234 -20.19 4.40 -13.13
CA SER A 234 -21.63 4.09 -13.11
C SER A 234 -22.20 3.79 -14.50
N ASP A 235 -21.75 4.51 -15.53
CA ASP A 235 -22.19 4.31 -16.92
C ASP A 235 -21.66 3.02 -17.58
N LEU A 236 -20.81 2.26 -16.90
CA LEU A 236 -20.39 0.93 -17.36
C LEU A 236 -21.43 -0.15 -17.00
N PHE A 237 -22.26 0.07 -15.99
CA PHE A 237 -23.20 -0.91 -15.47
C PHE A 237 -24.58 -0.77 -16.10
N GLU A 238 -25.32 -1.89 -16.19
CA GLU A 238 -26.72 -1.84 -16.64
C GLU A 238 -27.56 -1.13 -15.57
N ASP A 239 -27.40 -1.58 -14.32
CA ASP A 239 -27.90 -0.89 -13.16
C ASP A 239 -26.82 0.06 -12.66
N LYS A 240 -27.07 1.35 -12.84
CA LYS A 240 -26.16 2.41 -12.42
C LYS A 240 -25.78 2.25 -10.94
N LEU A 241 -24.54 2.60 -10.62
CA LEU A 241 -24.12 2.72 -9.22
C LEU A 241 -24.92 3.84 -8.56
N THR A 242 -25.57 3.52 -7.44
CA THR A 242 -26.23 4.52 -6.60
C THR A 242 -25.22 5.35 -5.82
N GLU A 243 -25.63 6.50 -5.28
CA GLU A 243 -24.76 7.35 -4.45
C GLU A 243 -24.24 6.57 -3.23
N THR A 244 -25.11 5.81 -2.55
CA THR A 244 -24.72 4.99 -1.41
C THR A 244 -23.81 3.81 -1.81
N GLU A 245 -23.96 3.23 -3.01
CA GLU A 245 -22.99 2.25 -3.53
C GLU A 245 -21.61 2.88 -3.75
N VAL A 246 -21.56 4.10 -4.31
CA VAL A 246 -20.32 4.85 -4.55
C VAL A 246 -19.59 5.10 -3.24
N GLU A 247 -20.28 5.66 -2.23
CA GLU A 247 -19.73 5.92 -0.89
C GLU A 247 -19.19 4.63 -0.22
N LEU A 248 -19.94 3.53 -0.35
CA LEU A 248 -19.54 2.24 0.20
C LEU A 248 -18.29 1.73 -0.52
N ILE A 249 -18.29 1.67 -1.85
CA ILE A 249 -17.15 1.16 -2.63
C ILE A 249 -15.90 2.01 -2.34
N ALA A 250 -16.05 3.33 -2.28
CA ALA A 250 -14.98 4.27 -1.96
C ALA A 250 -14.40 4.05 -0.56
N SER A 251 -15.24 3.65 0.40
CA SER A 251 -14.81 3.33 1.77
C SER A 251 -14.04 2.01 1.90
N TYR A 252 -14.03 1.16 0.87
CA TYR A 252 -13.34 -0.14 0.89
C TYR A 252 -12.38 -0.32 -0.31
N PRO A 253 -11.31 0.51 -0.43
CA PRO A 253 -10.42 0.52 -1.60
C PRO A 253 -9.84 -0.86 -1.94
N LEU A 254 -9.43 -1.63 -0.92
CA LEU A 254 -8.85 -2.97 -1.12
C LEU A 254 -9.87 -4.01 -1.64
N ARG A 255 -11.18 -3.72 -1.53
CA ARG A 255 -12.30 -4.57 -1.99
C ARG A 255 -12.95 -4.05 -3.27
N ALA A 256 -12.77 -2.77 -3.60
CA ALA A 256 -13.48 -2.07 -4.67
C ALA A 256 -13.43 -2.81 -6.02
N ALA A 257 -12.24 -3.18 -6.48
CA ALA A 257 -12.08 -3.92 -7.75
C ALA A 257 -12.91 -5.22 -7.77
N ARG A 258 -12.91 -5.97 -6.66
CA ARG A 258 -13.63 -7.24 -6.56
C ARG A 258 -15.15 -7.03 -6.43
N LEU A 259 -15.59 -5.98 -5.75
CA LEU A 259 -17.01 -5.58 -5.70
C LEU A 259 -17.55 -5.29 -7.10
N LEU A 260 -16.84 -4.47 -7.87
CA LEU A 260 -17.19 -4.10 -9.24
C LEU A 260 -17.21 -5.32 -10.19
N GLN A 261 -16.24 -6.22 -10.05
CA GLN A 261 -16.21 -7.48 -10.81
C GLN A 261 -17.37 -8.42 -10.45
N ILE A 262 -17.77 -8.48 -9.18
CA ILE A 262 -18.89 -9.31 -8.73
C ILE A 262 -20.21 -8.77 -9.30
N LYS A 263 -20.41 -7.44 -9.31
CA LYS A 263 -21.57 -6.80 -9.95
C LYS A 263 -21.63 -7.12 -11.45
N ASP A 264 -20.52 -6.91 -12.18
CA ASP A 264 -20.40 -7.26 -13.61
C ASP A 264 -20.66 -8.75 -13.89
N THR A 265 -20.16 -9.63 -13.03
CA THR A 265 -20.39 -11.08 -13.15
C THR A 265 -21.88 -11.41 -12.99
N ALA A 266 -22.56 -10.82 -12.01
CA ALA A 266 -23.97 -11.06 -11.77
C ALA A 266 -24.84 -10.57 -12.94
N GLU A 267 -24.64 -9.31 -13.38
CA GLU A 267 -25.31 -8.72 -14.55
C GLU A 267 -25.10 -9.58 -15.81
N SER A 268 -23.84 -9.80 -16.18
CA SER A 268 -23.54 -10.51 -17.43
C SER A 268 -24.01 -11.97 -17.42
N THR A 269 -24.04 -12.61 -16.25
CA THR A 269 -24.51 -14.00 -16.12
C THR A 269 -26.03 -14.08 -16.19
N SER A 270 -26.75 -13.17 -15.53
CA SER A 270 -28.22 -13.17 -15.55
C SER A 270 -28.74 -12.80 -16.94
N THR A 271 -28.16 -11.78 -17.58
CA THR A 271 -28.52 -11.38 -18.95
C THR A 271 -28.28 -12.51 -19.95
N LYS A 272 -27.14 -13.21 -19.88
CA LYS A 272 -26.88 -14.38 -20.76
C LYS A 272 -27.84 -15.53 -20.50
N ALA A 273 -28.25 -15.75 -19.25
CA ALA A 273 -29.22 -16.79 -18.92
C ALA A 273 -30.59 -16.47 -19.52
N ASN A 274 -31.08 -15.24 -19.37
CA ASN A 274 -32.34 -14.79 -19.96
C ASN A 274 -32.33 -14.78 -21.49
N GLN A 275 -31.22 -14.36 -22.12
CA GLN A 275 -31.05 -14.44 -23.57
C GLN A 275 -31.11 -15.88 -24.11
N LYS A 276 -30.66 -16.86 -23.31
CA LYS A 276 -30.71 -18.28 -23.66
C LYS A 276 -32.09 -18.90 -23.39
N ASP A 277 -32.75 -18.47 -22.33
CA ASP A 277 -34.06 -18.91 -21.90
C ASP A 277 -34.85 -17.73 -21.32
N SER A 278 -35.80 -17.20 -22.10
CA SER A 278 -36.59 -16.03 -21.73
C SER A 278 -37.52 -16.25 -20.54
N SER A 279 -37.68 -17.50 -20.07
CA SER A 279 -38.42 -17.81 -18.85
C SER A 279 -37.61 -17.53 -17.57
N VAL A 280 -36.29 -17.31 -17.69
CA VAL A 280 -35.44 -16.93 -16.54
C VAL A 280 -35.79 -15.51 -16.10
N PRO A 281 -36.22 -15.30 -14.84
CA PRO A 281 -36.45 -13.97 -14.30
C PRO A 281 -35.09 -13.29 -14.07
N GLN A 282 -34.62 -12.54 -15.08
CA GLN A 282 -33.27 -11.95 -15.12
C GLN A 282 -32.96 -11.15 -13.86
N ASP A 283 -33.92 -10.34 -13.44
CA ASP A 283 -33.83 -9.41 -12.32
C ASP A 283 -33.61 -10.14 -10.99
N ALA A 284 -34.57 -10.98 -10.59
CA ALA A 284 -34.44 -11.86 -9.42
C ALA A 284 -33.15 -12.72 -9.45
N TYR A 285 -32.76 -13.22 -10.63
CA TYR A 285 -31.51 -13.98 -10.76
C TYR A 285 -30.27 -13.11 -10.55
N ARG A 286 -30.26 -11.88 -11.02
CA ARG A 286 -29.18 -10.91 -10.80
C ARG A 286 -29.00 -10.65 -9.30
N HIS A 287 -30.06 -10.29 -8.56
CA HIS A 287 -29.99 -10.02 -7.12
C HIS A 287 -29.55 -11.25 -6.31
N VAL A 288 -30.16 -12.42 -6.56
CA VAL A 288 -29.78 -13.68 -5.87
C VAL A 288 -28.31 -14.03 -6.15
N LEU A 289 -27.88 -13.99 -7.42
CA LEU A 289 -26.51 -14.34 -7.79
C LEU A 289 -25.50 -13.32 -7.24
N TRP A 290 -25.82 -12.03 -7.29
CA TRP A 290 -24.97 -10.96 -6.77
C TRP A 290 -24.73 -11.13 -5.27
N SER A 291 -25.80 -11.29 -4.49
CA SER A 291 -25.69 -11.48 -3.04
C SER A 291 -25.03 -12.82 -2.67
N TYR A 292 -25.25 -13.87 -3.46
CA TYR A 292 -24.53 -15.15 -3.34
C TYR A 292 -23.02 -14.96 -3.52
N LEU A 293 -22.59 -14.27 -4.59
CA LEU A 293 -21.18 -14.05 -4.91
C LEU A 293 -20.48 -13.16 -3.88
N LEU A 294 -21.15 -12.11 -3.40
CA LEU A 294 -20.67 -11.27 -2.31
C LEU A 294 -20.46 -12.07 -1.02
N THR A 295 -21.41 -12.94 -0.69
CA THR A 295 -21.33 -13.79 0.51
C THR A 295 -20.18 -14.80 0.42
N GLN A 296 -19.92 -15.35 -0.77
CA GLN A 296 -18.79 -16.25 -1.00
C GLN A 296 -17.43 -15.53 -0.95
N ALA A 297 -17.38 -14.29 -1.45
CA ALA A 297 -16.13 -13.52 -1.50
C ALA A 297 -15.75 -12.92 -0.13
N TYR A 298 -16.75 -12.60 0.68
CA TYR A 298 -16.56 -11.93 1.97
C TYR A 298 -17.32 -12.70 3.06
N ASP A 299 -18.46 -12.18 3.49
CA ASP A 299 -19.40 -12.84 4.38
C ASP A 299 -20.80 -12.31 4.13
N ALA A 300 -21.80 -12.92 4.77
CA ALA A 300 -23.19 -12.54 4.58
C ALA A 300 -23.54 -11.16 5.16
N LYS A 301 -22.80 -10.68 6.17
CA LYS A 301 -23.07 -9.38 6.79
C LYS A 301 -22.64 -8.27 5.83
N PHE A 302 -21.45 -8.40 5.26
CA PHE A 302 -20.94 -7.45 4.27
C PHE A 302 -21.75 -7.52 2.96
N ALA A 303 -22.19 -8.70 2.54
CA ALA A 303 -23.08 -8.84 1.38
C ALA A 303 -24.43 -8.13 1.59
N GLU A 304 -24.96 -8.14 2.81
CA GLU A 304 -26.17 -7.39 3.18
C GLU A 304 -25.94 -5.87 3.17
N GLU A 305 -24.81 -5.40 3.70
CA GLU A 305 -24.42 -3.98 3.65
C GLU A 305 -24.36 -3.46 2.21
N VAL A 306 -23.71 -4.21 1.31
CA VAL A 306 -23.62 -3.86 -0.12
C VAL A 306 -24.99 -3.89 -0.81
N GLY A 307 -25.79 -4.93 -0.57
CA GLY A 307 -27.15 -5.01 -1.14
C GLY A 307 -28.02 -3.85 -0.66
N ASN A 308 -28.03 -3.57 0.65
CA ASN A 308 -28.81 -2.47 1.21
C ASN A 308 -28.38 -1.10 0.66
N ALA A 309 -27.08 -0.89 0.41
CA ALA A 309 -26.59 0.35 -0.20
C ALA A 309 -27.16 0.55 -1.61
N HIS A 310 -27.26 -0.51 -2.41
CA HIS A 310 -27.91 -0.47 -3.71
C HIS A 310 -29.41 -0.15 -3.58
N GLU A 311 -30.14 -0.91 -2.78
CA GLU A 311 -31.60 -0.74 -2.66
C GLU A 311 -32.01 0.61 -2.01
N THR A 312 -31.19 1.14 -1.09
CA THR A 312 -31.45 2.43 -0.43
C THR A 312 -31.17 3.61 -1.35
N GLY A 313 -30.11 3.51 -2.16
CA GLY A 313 -29.71 4.56 -3.08
C GLY A 313 -30.54 4.58 -4.37
N ASP A 314 -31.30 3.52 -4.67
CA ASP A 314 -32.18 3.48 -5.84
C ASP A 314 -33.48 4.25 -5.59
N THR A 315 -33.54 5.44 -6.19
CA THR A 315 -34.72 6.33 -6.16
C THR A 315 -35.78 6.00 -7.22
N GLY A 316 -35.48 5.08 -8.15
CA GLY A 316 -36.38 4.65 -9.22
C GLY A 316 -37.39 3.59 -8.78
N ASN A 317 -37.00 2.73 -7.85
CA ASN A 317 -37.83 1.63 -7.34
C ASN A 317 -38.92 2.10 -6.36
N THR A 318 -40.10 1.51 -6.50
CA THR A 318 -41.16 1.56 -5.48
C THR A 318 -40.75 0.78 -4.22
N GLU A 319 -41.45 1.02 -3.10
CA GLU A 319 -41.18 0.29 -1.86
C GLU A 319 -41.37 -1.23 -2.02
N ALA A 320 -42.38 -1.66 -2.80
CA ALA A 320 -42.63 -3.09 -3.04
C ALA A 320 -41.52 -3.74 -3.88
N GLU A 321 -41.02 -3.06 -4.90
CA GLU A 321 -39.85 -3.51 -5.69
C GLU A 321 -38.62 -3.60 -4.79
N ARG A 322 -38.38 -2.59 -3.94
CA ARG A 322 -37.27 -2.59 -2.98
C ARG A 322 -37.36 -3.76 -1.99
N GLU A 323 -38.53 -4.02 -1.43
CA GLU A 323 -38.75 -5.16 -0.51
C GLU A 323 -38.49 -6.50 -1.21
N MET A 324 -38.91 -6.64 -2.47
CA MET A 324 -38.66 -7.82 -3.29
C MET A 324 -37.15 -8.04 -3.51
N ASP A 325 -36.42 -6.99 -3.88
CA ASP A 325 -34.98 -7.09 -4.17
C ASP A 325 -34.16 -7.38 -2.90
N LEU A 326 -34.51 -6.75 -1.77
CA LEU A 326 -33.95 -7.07 -0.45
C LEU A 326 -34.21 -8.53 -0.05
N HIS A 327 -35.41 -9.04 -0.32
CA HIS A 327 -35.77 -10.43 -0.05
C HIS A 327 -34.98 -11.40 -0.94
N ASN A 328 -34.88 -11.14 -2.23
CA ASN A 328 -34.09 -11.93 -3.18
C ASN A 328 -32.59 -11.90 -2.84
N ASN A 329 -32.05 -10.75 -2.43
CA ASN A 329 -30.71 -10.65 -1.90
C ASN A 329 -30.52 -11.58 -0.69
N SER A 330 -31.49 -11.65 0.23
CA SER A 330 -31.42 -12.54 1.41
C SER A 330 -31.35 -14.03 1.03
N ILE A 331 -32.06 -14.44 -0.03
CA ILE A 331 -32.01 -15.80 -0.57
C ILE A 331 -30.63 -16.12 -1.15
N GLY A 332 -30.01 -15.18 -1.87
CA GLY A 332 -28.63 -15.33 -2.34
C GLY A 332 -27.65 -15.62 -1.20
N ARG A 333 -27.75 -14.88 -0.09
CA ARG A 333 -26.94 -15.14 1.12
C ARG A 333 -27.22 -16.52 1.72
N LYS A 334 -28.49 -16.95 1.74
CA LYS A 334 -28.91 -18.27 2.21
C LYS A 334 -28.29 -19.39 1.36
N TYR A 335 -28.34 -19.29 0.04
CA TYR A 335 -27.74 -20.27 -0.87
C TYR A 335 -26.23 -20.42 -0.65
N ALA A 336 -25.52 -19.31 -0.46
CA ALA A 336 -24.09 -19.34 -0.17
C ALA A 336 -23.79 -20.06 1.16
N LYS A 337 -24.55 -19.77 2.23
CA LYS A 337 -24.40 -20.43 3.54
C LYS A 337 -24.71 -21.93 3.50
N GLN A 338 -25.62 -22.36 2.61
CA GLN A 338 -25.96 -23.77 2.42
C GLN A 338 -24.89 -24.54 1.61
N GLY A 339 -23.86 -23.86 1.09
CA GLY A 339 -22.81 -24.49 0.29
C GLY A 339 -23.29 -24.91 -1.11
N ILE A 340 -24.35 -24.28 -1.62
CA ILE A 340 -24.79 -24.48 -3.01
C ILE A 340 -23.64 -24.04 -3.91
N LYS A 341 -23.24 -24.90 -4.87
CA LYS A 341 -22.22 -24.53 -5.85
C LYS A 341 -22.76 -23.44 -6.78
N GLN A 342 -21.92 -22.48 -7.17
CA GLN A 342 -22.32 -21.38 -8.06
C GLN A 342 -23.07 -21.86 -9.32
N ALA A 343 -22.62 -22.94 -9.97
CA ALA A 343 -23.27 -23.52 -11.15
C ALA A 343 -24.70 -24.05 -10.89
N GLY A 344 -25.07 -24.28 -9.63
CA GLY A 344 -26.40 -24.72 -9.21
C GLY A 344 -27.34 -23.58 -8.81
N VAL A 345 -26.86 -22.33 -8.69
CA VAL A 345 -27.66 -21.19 -8.20
C VAL A 345 -28.88 -20.95 -9.07
N LEU A 346 -28.74 -20.92 -10.40
CA LEU A 346 -29.87 -20.74 -11.31
C LEU A 346 -30.91 -21.86 -11.16
N LYS A 347 -30.47 -23.12 -11.10
CA LYS A 347 -31.38 -24.26 -10.93
C LYS A 347 -32.14 -24.15 -9.62
N GLN A 348 -31.45 -23.78 -8.54
CA GLN A 348 -32.08 -23.61 -7.23
C GLN A 348 -33.12 -22.50 -7.29
N LEU A 349 -32.75 -21.32 -7.82
CA LEU A 349 -33.63 -20.17 -7.99
C LEU A 349 -34.93 -20.53 -8.70
N MET A 350 -34.85 -21.23 -9.83
CA MET A 350 -36.02 -21.60 -10.64
C MET A 350 -36.99 -22.57 -9.93
N SER A 351 -36.54 -23.22 -8.87
CA SER A 351 -37.33 -24.22 -8.12
C SER A 351 -37.72 -23.78 -6.71
N ASP A 352 -37.17 -22.66 -6.23
CA ASP A 352 -37.35 -22.21 -4.86
C ASP A 352 -38.59 -21.30 -4.78
N PRO A 353 -39.67 -21.74 -4.11
CA PRO A 353 -40.90 -20.96 -4.02
C PRO A 353 -40.76 -19.70 -3.16
N GLU A 354 -39.65 -19.55 -2.42
CA GLU A 354 -39.38 -18.31 -1.67
C GLU A 354 -38.89 -17.18 -2.57
N VAL A 355 -38.36 -17.46 -3.77
CA VAL A 355 -37.89 -16.41 -4.68
C VAL A 355 -39.07 -15.61 -5.23
N GLN A 356 -38.97 -14.29 -5.15
CA GLN A 356 -39.98 -13.39 -5.70
C GLN A 356 -39.58 -12.95 -7.10
N HIS A 357 -40.53 -13.04 -8.04
CA HIS A 357 -40.31 -12.71 -9.46
C HIS A 357 -41.04 -11.43 -9.90
N ALA A 358 -41.89 -10.89 -9.02
CA ALA A 358 -42.63 -9.65 -9.21
C ALA A 358 -42.98 -9.07 -7.81
N PRO A 359 -43.12 -7.74 -7.70
CA PRO A 359 -43.54 -7.06 -6.47
C PRO A 359 -44.93 -7.43 -5.97
#